data_AF-M6ZYI7-F1
#
_entry.id   AF-M6ZYI7-F1
#
_cell.length_a   1.000
_cell.length_b   1.000
_cell.length_c   1.000
_cell.angle_alpha   90.00
_cell.angle_beta   90.00
_cell.angle_gamma   90.00
#
_symmetry.space_group_name_H-M   'P 1'
#
loop_
_entity.id
_entity.type
_entity.pdbx_description
1 polymer ?
#
loop_
_entity_poly.entity_id
_entity_poly.type
_entity_poly.pdbx_seq_one_letter_code
_entity_poly.pdbx_strand_id
1 'polypeptide(L)'
;MASLSNYPVIYFGFLSLYFLSKDKLIDFVLGIFFAVIAVFCQGNGMFVFLSGIPLLLKDKPKLLIWLFIFLMIILLYFIIFPYNKPNGHPEFFSNTKFFFLSRIYYGLALLSNVFNSKFVLILGMIPLLGILYLYKNYLKISKLHLSMISFLLLSLSSLVITRGGFGFEQAFSSRYHINTLFLYSLIYICLFPLIRIKKHFLLILFFTLLFYYNTNLINIHQLSVQKNKS
;
A
#
# COMPACT_ATOMS: atom_id res chain seq x y z
N MET A 1 -18.19 5.53 0.21
CA MET A 1 -17.74 6.35 1.36
C MET A 1 -16.51 5.77 2.07
N ALA A 2 -16.40 4.46 2.32
CA ALA A 2 -15.23 3.88 3.02
C ALA A 2 -13.88 3.94 2.26
N SER A 3 -13.86 4.18 0.94
CA SER A 3 -12.61 4.41 0.19
C SER A 3 -12.01 5.79 0.46
N LEU A 4 -12.81 6.78 0.86
CA LEU A 4 -12.36 8.16 1.14
C LEU A 4 -11.38 8.20 2.31
N SER A 5 -11.49 7.31 3.29
CA SER A 5 -10.60 7.31 4.47
C SER A 5 -9.15 6.98 4.13
N ASN A 6 -8.89 6.27 3.02
CA ASN A 6 -7.53 5.88 2.64
C ASN A 6 -6.78 7.02 1.94
N TYR A 7 -7.47 7.98 1.32
CA TYR A 7 -6.82 9.09 0.60
C TYR A 7 -5.98 9.98 1.52
N PRO A 8 -6.51 10.50 2.66
CA PRO A 8 -5.74 11.37 3.54
C PRO A 8 -4.49 10.67 4.08
N VAL A 9 -4.61 9.39 4.47
CA VAL A 9 -3.51 8.62 5.05
C VAL A 9 -2.37 8.45 4.05
N ILE A 10 -2.69 8.08 2.80
CA ILE A 10 -1.69 7.94 1.73
C ILE A 10 -1.08 9.30 1.41
N TYR A 11 -1.90 10.34 1.28
CA TYR A 11 -1.45 11.69 0.97
C TYR A 11 -0.47 12.21 2.02
N PHE A 12 -0.86 12.23 3.30
CA PHE A 12 0.00 12.70 4.39
C PHE A 12 1.20 11.78 4.62
N GLY A 13 1.05 10.47 4.44
CA GLY A 13 2.17 9.53 4.49
C GLY A 13 3.20 9.80 3.41
N PHE A 14 2.77 10.03 2.16
CA PHE A 14 3.68 10.38 1.06
C PHE A 14 4.31 11.75 1.25
N LEU A 15 3.54 12.73 1.73
CA LEU A 15 4.03 14.07 2.01
C LEU A 15 5.10 14.04 3.12
N SER A 16 4.87 13.27 4.18
CA SER A 16 5.86 13.00 5.22
C SER A 16 7.15 12.43 4.64
N LEU A 17 7.06 11.35 3.86
CA LEU A 17 8.23 10.71 3.25
C LEU A 17 8.96 11.65 2.28
N TYR A 18 8.22 12.48 1.54
CA TYR A 18 8.79 13.49 0.66
C TYR A 18 9.61 14.52 1.43
N PHE A 19 9.07 15.11 2.49
CA PHE A 19 9.81 16.06 3.31
C PHE A 19 11.01 15.41 4.03
N LEU A 20 10.88 14.16 4.49
CA LEU A 20 11.99 13.38 5.05
C LEU A 20 13.13 13.11 4.07
N SER A 21 12.86 13.14 2.76
CA SER A 21 13.90 12.97 1.74
C SER A 21 14.73 14.24 1.48
N LYS A 22 14.37 15.36 2.12
CA LYS A 22 15.08 16.63 2.03
C LYS A 22 16.01 16.82 3.24
N ASP A 23 17.04 17.64 3.08
CA ASP A 23 18.09 17.78 4.08
C ASP A 23 17.77 18.81 5.20
N LYS A 24 16.87 19.78 4.93
CA LYS A 24 16.63 20.90 5.86
C LYS A 24 15.90 20.44 7.12
N LEU A 25 16.20 21.09 8.25
CA LEU A 25 15.56 20.79 9.53
C LEU A 25 14.05 21.06 9.51
N ILE A 26 13.62 22.13 8.83
CA ILE A 26 12.20 22.45 8.64
C ILE A 26 11.48 21.30 7.94
N ASP A 27 12.10 20.70 6.92
CA ASP A 27 11.52 19.57 6.20
C ASP A 27 11.41 18.34 7.13
N PHE A 28 12.39 18.10 8.00
CA PHE A 28 12.29 17.02 9.00
C PHE A 28 11.11 17.24 9.96
N VAL A 29 10.91 18.47 10.45
CA VAL A 29 9.78 18.81 11.33
C VAL A 29 8.44 18.65 10.60
N LEU A 30 8.34 19.11 9.36
CA LEU A 30 7.15 18.90 8.52
C LEU A 30 6.89 17.41 8.26
N GLY A 31 7.96 16.62 8.06
CA GLY A 31 7.88 15.17 7.93
C GLY A 31 7.22 14.52 9.14
N ILE A 32 7.69 14.86 10.34
CA ILE A 32 7.08 14.40 11.60
C ILE A 32 5.61 14.83 11.68
N PHE A 33 5.32 16.10 11.43
CA PHE A 33 3.97 16.64 11.53
C PHE A 33 2.98 15.88 10.63
N PHE A 34 3.33 15.65 9.37
CA PHE A 34 2.47 14.90 8.45
C PHE A 34 2.39 13.41 8.78
N ALA A 35 3.46 12.79 9.32
CA ALA A 35 3.40 11.40 9.79
C ALA A 35 2.41 11.24 10.94
N VAL A 36 2.42 12.17 11.90
CA VAL A 36 1.47 12.19 13.02
C VAL A 36 0.04 12.30 12.49
N ILE A 37 -0.22 13.23 11.58
CA ILE A 37 -1.55 13.38 10.96
C ILE A 37 -1.97 12.07 10.26
N ALA A 38 -1.07 11.44 9.50
CA ALA A 38 -1.35 10.20 8.81
C ALA A 38 -1.80 9.08 9.77
N VAL A 39 -1.16 8.96 10.95
CA VAL A 39 -1.54 7.99 11.99
C VAL A 39 -2.95 8.25 12.51
N PHE A 40 -3.29 9.51 12.79
CA PHE A 40 -4.61 9.85 13.33
C PHE A 40 -5.71 9.82 12.27
N CYS A 41 -5.38 9.84 10.97
CA CYS A 41 -6.35 9.53 9.92
C CYS A 41 -6.74 8.05 9.92
N GLN A 42 -5.76 7.14 10.07
CA GLN A 42 -5.99 5.69 10.13
C GLN A 42 -4.76 4.97 10.69
N GLY A 43 -4.96 3.90 11.47
CA GLY A 43 -3.87 3.21 12.18
C GLY A 43 -2.75 2.64 11.30
N ASN A 44 -2.98 2.35 10.02
CA ASN A 44 -1.93 1.98 9.06
C ASN A 44 -0.95 3.14 8.76
N GLY A 45 -1.32 4.40 9.06
CA GLY A 45 -0.42 5.54 9.01
C GLY A 45 0.82 5.39 9.90
N MET A 46 0.77 4.54 10.93
CA MET A 46 1.94 4.19 11.75
C MET A 46 3.09 3.59 10.92
N PHE A 47 2.77 2.91 9.81
CA PHE A 47 3.79 2.32 8.96
C PHE A 47 4.66 3.35 8.23
N VAL A 48 4.24 4.62 8.18
CA VAL A 48 5.09 5.72 7.67
C VAL A 48 6.39 5.81 8.46
N PHE A 49 6.33 5.59 9.78
CA PHE A 49 7.50 5.60 10.65
C PHE A 49 8.49 4.49 10.29
N LEU A 50 8.00 3.27 10.05
CA LEU A 50 8.84 2.15 9.64
C LEU A 50 9.42 2.36 8.23
N SER A 51 8.61 2.82 7.28
CA SER A 51 9.06 3.03 5.91
C SER A 51 9.99 4.23 5.74
N GLY A 52 9.97 5.18 6.68
CA GLY A 52 10.85 6.35 6.71
C GLY A 52 12.26 6.06 7.21
N ILE A 53 12.49 4.94 7.91
CA ILE A 53 13.80 4.57 8.47
C ILE A 53 14.93 4.63 7.42
N PRO A 54 14.80 4.04 6.21
CA PRO A 54 15.86 4.06 5.20
C PRO A 54 16.29 5.45 4.73
N LEU A 55 15.41 6.46 4.85
CA LEU A 55 15.71 7.85 4.50
C LEU A 55 16.60 8.52 5.54
N LEU A 56 16.44 8.15 6.82
CA LEU A 56 17.13 8.75 7.95
C LEU A 56 18.39 8.00 8.40
N LEU A 57 18.72 6.85 7.81
CA LEU A 57 19.87 6.03 8.23
C LEU A 57 21.21 6.78 8.24
N LYS A 58 21.35 7.83 7.41
CA LYS A 58 22.55 8.68 7.35
C LYS A 58 22.63 9.67 8.52
N ASP A 59 21.50 10.21 8.96
CA ASP A 59 21.39 11.17 10.06
C ASP A 59 20.89 10.47 11.34
N LYS A 60 21.82 9.87 12.08
CA LYS A 60 21.54 9.20 13.37
C LYS A 60 20.72 10.04 14.37
N PRO A 61 20.96 11.36 14.59
CA PRO A 61 20.15 12.13 15.53
C PRO A 61 18.70 12.28 15.08
N LYS A 62 18.45 12.57 13.79
CA LYS A 62 17.09 12.64 13.23
C LYS A 62 16.40 11.28 13.32
N LEU A 63 17.11 10.19 13.07
CA LEU A 63 16.57 8.83 13.20
C LEU A 63 16.15 8.52 14.65
N LEU A 64 16.95 8.91 15.64
CA LEU A 64 16.61 8.71 17.05
C LEU A 64 15.34 9.48 17.44
N ILE A 65 15.25 10.76 17.04
CA ILE A 65 14.06 11.58 17.27
C ILE A 65 12.83 10.96 16.59
N TRP A 66 12.99 10.50 15.34
CA TRP A 66 11.93 9.85 14.58
C TRP A 66 11.40 8.58 15.26
N LEU A 67 12.29 7.71 15.74
CA LEU A 67 11.92 6.49 16.45
C LEU A 67 11.32 6.78 17.84
N PHE A 68 11.81 7.82 18.52
CA PHE A 68 11.24 8.26 19.79
C PHE A 68 9.79 8.72 19.61
N ILE A 69 9.52 9.54 18.59
CA ILE A 69 8.16 9.99 18.27
C ILE A 69 7.28 8.79 17.89
N PHE A 70 7.81 7.84 17.10
CA PHE A 70 7.09 6.63 16.76
C PHE A 70 6.66 5.84 18.01
N LEU A 71 7.58 5.67 18.98
CA LEU A 71 7.29 5.01 20.24
C LEU A 71 6.20 5.76 21.03
N MET A 72 6.30 7.09 21.13
CA MET A 72 5.29 7.92 21.80
C MET A 72 3.91 7.77 21.16
N ILE A 73 3.84 7.72 19.83
CA ILE A 73 2.58 7.51 19.10
C ILE A 73 1.98 6.13 19.39
N ILE A 74 2.80 5.07 19.45
CA ILE A 74 2.32 3.73 19.80
C ILE A 74 1.70 3.75 21.21
N LEU A 75 2.38 4.37 22.18
CA LEU A 75 1.87 4.50 23.54
C LEU A 75 0.56 5.29 23.58
N LEU A 76 0.49 6.43 22.89
CA LEU A 76 -0.73 7.24 22.79
C LEU A 76 -1.88 6.44 22.18
N TYR A 77 -1.65 5.83 21.02
CA TYR A 77 -2.70 5.19 20.23
C TYR A 77 -3.24 3.90 20.85
N PHE A 78 -2.41 3.12 21.57
CA PHE A 78 -2.85 1.82 22.12
C PHE A 78 -3.09 1.83 23.63
N ILE A 79 -2.36 2.65 24.40
CA ILE A 79 -2.45 2.64 25.87
C ILE A 79 -3.35 3.76 26.37
N ILE A 80 -3.17 4.97 25.87
CA ILE A 80 -3.92 6.15 26.36
C ILE A 80 -5.32 6.19 25.74
N PHE A 81 -5.44 5.89 24.45
CA PHE A 81 -6.72 5.72 23.78
C PHE A 81 -6.97 4.22 23.59
N PRO A 82 -7.72 3.53 24.47
CA PRO A 82 -7.88 2.09 24.40
C PRO A 82 -8.59 1.71 23.10
N TYR A 83 -7.82 1.17 22.17
CA TYR A 83 -8.35 0.67 20.91
C TYR A 83 -9.21 -0.57 21.17
N ASN A 84 -10.53 -0.42 21.07
CA ASN A 84 -11.45 -1.54 21.17
C ASN A 84 -11.53 -2.29 19.83
N LYS A 85 -10.98 -3.50 19.81
CA LYS A 85 -11.13 -4.42 18.68
C LYS A 85 -12.62 -4.75 18.50
N PRO A 86 -13.21 -4.62 17.30
CA PRO A 86 -14.61 -4.98 17.10
C PRO A 86 -14.84 -6.49 17.33
N ASN A 87 -15.99 -6.85 17.89
CA ASN A 87 -16.38 -8.24 18.09
C ASN A 87 -16.53 -8.95 16.73
N GLY A 88 -16.10 -10.21 16.63
CA GLY A 88 -16.19 -11.02 15.40
C GLY A 88 -14.99 -10.91 14.45
N HIS A 89 -13.92 -10.23 14.84
CA HIS A 89 -12.67 -10.26 14.08
C HIS A 89 -11.94 -11.59 14.25
N PRO A 90 -11.49 -12.24 13.16
CA PRO A 90 -10.80 -13.51 13.22
C PRO A 90 -9.55 -13.43 14.08
N GLU A 91 -9.19 -14.56 14.68
CA GLU A 91 -7.99 -14.69 15.48
C GLU A 91 -6.73 -14.47 14.63
N PHE A 92 -5.73 -13.83 15.24
CA PHE A 92 -4.45 -13.52 14.59
C PHE A 92 -3.59 -14.76 14.35
N PHE A 93 -3.83 -15.85 15.08
CA PHE A 93 -3.11 -17.12 14.97
C PHE A 93 -4.10 -18.27 15.18
N SER A 94 -4.95 -18.55 14.19
CA SER A 94 -5.72 -19.81 14.23
C SER A 94 -4.86 -20.92 13.61
N ASN A 95 -4.66 -22.01 14.34
CA ASN A 95 -3.66 -23.04 14.02
C ASN A 95 -4.09 -24.04 12.92
N THR A 96 -4.82 -23.57 11.89
CA THR A 96 -5.31 -24.41 10.79
C THR A 96 -4.37 -24.33 9.59
N LYS A 97 -4.06 -25.44 8.91
CA LYS A 97 -3.24 -25.41 7.67
C LYS A 97 -3.81 -24.47 6.59
N PHE A 98 -5.12 -24.29 6.56
CA PHE A 98 -5.81 -23.34 5.66
C PHE A 98 -5.62 -21.86 6.04
N PHE A 99 -5.13 -21.57 7.24
CA PHE A 99 -4.89 -20.22 7.72
C PHE A 99 -3.82 -19.47 6.92
N PHE A 100 -2.67 -20.11 6.68
CA PHE A 100 -1.58 -19.47 5.93
C PHE A 100 -1.93 -19.33 4.45
N LEU A 101 -2.53 -20.37 3.86
CA LEU A 101 -2.87 -20.36 2.44
C LEU A 101 -3.94 -19.31 2.11
N SER A 102 -4.96 -19.17 2.97
CA SER A 102 -6.00 -18.14 2.80
C SER A 102 -5.44 -16.71 2.87
N ARG A 103 -4.46 -16.45 3.74
CA ARG A 103 -3.79 -15.14 3.85
C ARG A 103 -2.88 -14.85 2.66
N ILE A 104 -2.15 -15.84 2.16
CA ILE A 104 -1.35 -15.70 0.93
C ILE A 104 -2.28 -15.38 -0.24
N TYR A 105 -3.38 -16.12 -0.37
CA TYR A 105 -4.37 -15.88 -1.41
C TYR A 105 -5.02 -14.51 -1.27
N TYR A 106 -5.37 -14.09 -0.05
CA TYR A 106 -5.90 -12.75 0.24
C TYR A 106 -4.90 -11.65 -0.12
N GLY A 107 -3.60 -11.84 0.16
CA GLY A 107 -2.55 -10.90 -0.22
C GLY A 107 -2.38 -10.76 -1.73
N LEU A 108 -2.39 -11.89 -2.45
CA LEU A 108 -2.38 -11.87 -3.92
C LEU A 108 -3.64 -11.23 -4.48
N ALA A 109 -4.81 -11.46 -3.86
CA ALA A 109 -6.07 -10.84 -4.22
C ALA A 109 -6.06 -9.33 -4.01
N LEU A 110 -5.47 -8.84 -2.92
CA LEU A 110 -5.25 -7.41 -2.72
C LEU A 110 -4.39 -6.85 -3.85
N LEU A 111 -3.25 -7.47 -4.14
CA LEU A 111 -2.34 -7.01 -5.21
C LEU A 111 -3.01 -7.00 -6.58
N SER A 112 -3.87 -7.97 -6.89
CA SER A 112 -4.59 -8.04 -8.16
C SER A 112 -5.91 -7.27 -8.17
N ASN A 113 -6.30 -6.61 -7.08
CA ASN A 113 -7.65 -6.05 -6.89
C ASN A 113 -8.05 -5.06 -8.00
N VAL A 114 -7.08 -4.40 -8.64
CA VAL A 114 -7.36 -3.50 -9.77
C VAL A 114 -8.00 -4.24 -10.96
N PHE A 115 -7.85 -5.57 -11.02
CA PHE A 115 -8.42 -6.41 -12.04
C PHE A 115 -9.59 -7.23 -11.49
N ASN A 116 -10.81 -6.96 -11.99
CA ASN A 116 -11.97 -7.79 -11.67
C ASN A 116 -11.96 -9.10 -12.46
N SER A 117 -11.12 -10.07 -12.04
CA SER A 117 -10.84 -11.29 -12.80
C SER A 117 -10.67 -12.52 -11.91
N LYS A 118 -11.01 -13.69 -12.43
CA LYS A 118 -10.77 -15.00 -11.79
C LYS A 118 -9.27 -15.36 -11.73
N PHE A 119 -8.41 -14.68 -12.50
CA PHE A 119 -6.97 -14.91 -12.57
C PHE A 119 -6.18 -14.19 -11.46
N VAL A 120 -6.73 -14.19 -10.24
CA VAL A 120 -6.24 -13.50 -9.05
C VAL A 120 -4.76 -13.79 -8.78
N LEU A 121 -4.38 -15.08 -8.80
CA LEU A 121 -3.02 -15.52 -8.51
C LEU A 121 -2.01 -14.99 -9.53
N ILE A 122 -2.33 -15.09 -10.82
CA ILE A 122 -1.43 -14.67 -11.90
C ILE A 122 -1.26 -13.15 -11.86
N LEU A 123 -2.37 -12.41 -11.76
CA LEU A 123 -2.35 -10.96 -11.75
C LEU A 123 -1.72 -10.38 -10.48
N GLY A 124 -1.86 -11.06 -9.34
CA GLY A 124 -1.24 -10.68 -8.07
C GLY A 124 0.26 -10.95 -8.03
N MET A 125 0.75 -11.94 -8.79
CA MET A 125 2.18 -12.22 -8.92
C MET A 125 2.94 -11.17 -9.72
N ILE A 126 2.29 -10.50 -10.69
CA ILE A 126 2.93 -9.46 -11.52
C ILE A 126 3.52 -8.31 -10.67
N PRO A 127 2.74 -7.60 -9.82
CA PRO A 127 3.26 -6.52 -9.00
C PRO A 127 4.24 -7.06 -7.94
N LEU A 128 4.03 -8.29 -7.44
CA LEU A 128 4.97 -8.93 -6.51
C LEU A 128 6.36 -9.10 -7.14
N LEU A 129 6.43 -9.61 -8.38
CA LEU A 129 7.68 -9.73 -9.13
C LEU A 129 8.31 -8.37 -9.41
N GLY A 130 7.50 -7.36 -9.76
CA GLY A 130 7.95 -5.98 -9.92
C GLY A 130 8.60 -5.43 -8.63
N ILE A 131 7.96 -5.65 -7.49
CA ILE A 131 8.47 -5.28 -6.17
C ILE A 131 9.79 -6.00 -5.88
N LEU A 132 9.85 -7.32 -6.04
CA LEU A 132 11.07 -8.10 -5.81
C LEU A 132 12.23 -7.61 -6.69
N TYR A 133 11.95 -7.27 -7.95
CA TYR A 133 12.93 -6.69 -8.86
C TYR A 133 13.44 -5.33 -8.37
N LEU A 134 12.55 -4.44 -7.91
CA LEU A 134 12.91 -3.13 -7.39
C LEU A 134 13.76 -3.21 -6.13
N TYR A 135 13.40 -4.07 -5.18
CA TYR A 135 14.20 -4.29 -3.96
C TYR A 135 15.54 -4.97 -4.26
N LYS A 136 15.61 -5.88 -5.24
CA LYS A 136 16.90 -6.45 -5.69
C LYS A 136 17.83 -5.39 -6.28
N ASN A 137 17.26 -4.37 -6.93
CA ASN A 137 18.00 -3.27 -7.56
C ASN A 137 17.93 -1.96 -6.77
N TYR A 138 17.75 -2.03 -5.44
CA TYR A 138 17.44 -0.87 -4.60
C TYR A 138 18.45 0.29 -4.71
N LEU A 139 19.71 0.01 -5.02
CA LEU A 139 20.75 1.04 -5.21
C LEU A 139 20.53 1.92 -6.44
N LYS A 140 19.84 1.40 -7.47
CA LYS A 140 19.55 2.11 -8.72
C LYS A 140 18.25 2.91 -8.66
N ILE A 141 17.45 2.70 -7.61
CA ILE A 141 16.13 3.29 -7.45
C ILE A 141 16.18 4.38 -6.39
N SER A 142 15.40 5.43 -6.57
CA SER A 142 15.27 6.50 -5.57
C SER A 142 14.76 5.94 -4.23
N LYS A 143 15.50 6.23 -3.15
CA LYS A 143 15.15 5.80 -1.79
C LYS A 143 13.76 6.28 -1.37
N LEU A 144 13.35 7.47 -1.80
CA LEU A 144 12.01 8.01 -1.54
C LEU A 144 10.92 7.09 -2.08
N HIS A 145 11.05 6.67 -3.33
CA HIS A 145 10.05 5.82 -3.98
C HIS A 145 10.02 4.42 -3.34
N LEU A 146 11.18 3.88 -2.97
CA LEU A 146 11.25 2.62 -2.20
C LEU A 146 10.58 2.75 -0.83
N SER A 147 10.76 3.87 -0.13
CA SER A 147 10.05 4.15 1.12
C SER A 147 8.53 4.26 0.91
N MET A 148 8.06 4.92 -0.15
CA MET A 148 6.62 4.98 -0.47
C MET A 148 6.03 3.60 -0.79
N ILE A 149 6.76 2.78 -1.56
CA ILE A 149 6.38 1.38 -1.83
C ILE A 149 6.35 0.58 -0.53
N SER A 150 7.35 0.74 0.33
CA SER A 150 7.43 0.05 1.63
C SER A 150 6.23 0.40 2.51
N PHE A 151 5.84 1.68 2.54
CA PHE A 151 4.67 2.15 3.28
C PHE A 151 3.38 1.47 2.82
N LEU A 152 3.14 1.42 1.51
CA LEU A 152 1.98 0.75 0.93
C LEU A 152 2.00 -0.76 1.21
N LEU A 153 3.17 -1.40 1.10
CA LEU A 153 3.32 -2.84 1.38
C LEU A 153 3.06 -3.20 2.83
N LEU A 154 3.57 -2.41 3.78
CA LEU A 154 3.28 -2.59 5.20
C LEU A 154 1.79 -2.38 5.48
N SER A 155 1.19 -1.36 4.86
CA SER A 155 -0.25 -1.11 4.95
C SER A 155 -1.07 -2.30 4.43
N LEU A 156 -0.75 -2.84 3.25
CA LEU A 156 -1.40 -4.03 2.70
C LEU A 156 -1.14 -5.28 3.54
N SER A 157 0.08 -5.44 4.07
CA SER A 157 0.44 -6.57 4.95
C SER A 157 -0.40 -6.55 6.23
N SER A 158 -0.62 -5.37 6.81
CA SER A 158 -1.51 -5.24 7.97
C SER A 158 -2.94 -5.68 7.67
N LEU A 159 -3.44 -5.45 6.44
CA LEU A 159 -4.75 -5.92 6.00
C LEU A 159 -4.78 -7.43 5.80
N VAL A 160 -3.73 -8.02 5.21
CA VAL A 160 -3.59 -9.48 5.13
C VAL A 160 -3.64 -10.08 6.53
N ILE A 161 -2.94 -9.46 7.49
CA ILE A 161 -2.87 -9.99 8.85
C ILE A 161 -4.21 -9.83 9.60
N THR A 162 -4.86 -8.68 9.49
CA THR A 162 -6.06 -8.36 10.29
C THR A 162 -7.36 -8.84 9.64
N ARG A 163 -7.39 -8.99 8.31
CA ARG A 163 -8.60 -9.27 7.53
C ARG A 163 -8.52 -10.51 6.64
N GLY A 164 -7.36 -11.15 6.50
CA GLY A 164 -7.21 -12.36 5.68
C GLY A 164 -8.10 -13.53 6.11
N GLY A 165 -8.60 -13.54 7.34
CA GLY A 165 -9.53 -14.55 7.84
C GLY A 165 -11.00 -14.37 7.43
N PHE A 166 -11.38 -13.23 6.84
CA PHE A 166 -12.77 -12.98 6.41
C PHE A 166 -13.08 -13.49 4.99
N GLY A 167 -12.14 -14.17 4.34
CA GLY A 167 -12.26 -14.61 2.95
C GLY A 167 -11.72 -13.61 1.94
N PHE A 168 -11.32 -14.12 0.77
CA PHE A 168 -10.62 -13.34 -0.26
C PHE A 168 -11.50 -12.34 -1.01
N GLU A 169 -12.82 -12.56 -1.06
CA GLU A 169 -13.76 -11.66 -1.74
C GLU A 169 -13.73 -10.25 -1.16
N GLN A 170 -13.48 -10.13 0.15
CA GLN A 170 -13.34 -8.82 0.79
C GLN A 170 -12.14 -8.03 0.26
N ALA A 171 -11.10 -8.70 -0.26
CA ALA A 171 -9.95 -8.04 -0.87
C ALA A 171 -10.33 -7.26 -2.13
N PHE A 172 -11.42 -7.64 -2.82
CA PHE A 172 -11.96 -6.95 -3.99
C PHE A 172 -12.87 -5.76 -3.66
N SER A 173 -13.02 -5.44 -2.37
CA SER A 173 -13.77 -4.25 -1.97
C SER A 173 -13.10 -2.98 -2.50
N SER A 174 -13.93 -2.04 -2.97
CA SER A 174 -13.47 -0.81 -3.61
C SER A 174 -12.57 0.06 -2.73
N ARG A 175 -12.68 -0.11 -1.40
CA ARG A 175 -11.83 0.55 -0.41
C ARG A 175 -10.34 0.26 -0.59
N TYR A 176 -9.95 -0.89 -1.14
CA TYR A 176 -8.54 -1.27 -1.25
C TYR A 176 -7.91 -0.99 -2.61
N HIS A 177 -8.69 -0.68 -3.65
CA HIS A 177 -8.16 -0.41 -4.99
C HIS A 177 -7.13 0.72 -5.00
N ILE A 178 -7.32 1.73 -4.14
CA ILE A 178 -6.44 2.91 -4.18
C ILE A 178 -5.00 2.58 -3.79
N ASN A 179 -4.81 1.79 -2.74
CA ASN A 179 -3.47 1.39 -2.29
C ASN A 179 -2.76 0.62 -3.40
N THR A 180 -3.48 -0.24 -4.11
CA THR A 180 -2.92 -1.08 -5.16
C THR A 180 -2.67 -0.29 -6.43
N LEU A 181 -3.57 0.62 -6.81
CA LEU A 181 -3.34 1.58 -7.90
C LEU A 181 -2.07 2.40 -7.68
N PHE A 182 -1.91 3.04 -6.51
CA PHE A 182 -0.69 3.79 -6.19
C PHE A 182 0.56 2.91 -6.21
N LEU A 183 0.45 1.64 -5.77
CA LEU A 183 1.54 0.68 -5.83
C LEU A 183 1.95 0.42 -7.29
N TYR A 184 1.00 0.15 -8.20
CA TYR A 184 1.27 -0.01 -9.62
C TYR A 184 1.88 1.25 -10.23
N SER A 185 1.35 2.43 -9.91
CA SER A 185 1.90 3.71 -10.39
C SER A 185 3.35 3.92 -9.95
N LEU A 186 3.68 3.63 -8.70
CA LEU A 186 5.04 3.73 -8.19
C LEU A 186 5.98 2.71 -8.82
N ILE A 187 5.53 1.46 -9.00
CA ILE A 187 6.32 0.44 -9.72
C ILE A 187 6.61 0.92 -11.14
N TYR A 188 5.60 1.45 -11.84
CA TYR A 188 5.76 2.01 -13.18
C TYR A 188 6.77 3.16 -13.21
N ILE A 189 6.65 4.14 -12.31
CA ILE A 189 7.57 5.29 -12.23
C ILE A 189 9.02 4.81 -11.97
N CYS A 190 9.21 3.84 -11.08
CA CYS A 190 10.53 3.29 -10.79
C CYS A 190 11.13 2.50 -11.97
N LEU A 191 10.30 1.82 -12.75
CA LEU A 191 10.74 1.05 -13.93
C LEU A 191 10.90 1.92 -15.17
N PHE A 192 10.23 3.07 -15.26
CA PHE A 192 10.23 3.94 -16.43
C PHE A 192 11.63 4.27 -16.97
N PRO A 193 12.64 4.64 -16.14
CA PRO A 193 13.99 4.90 -16.63
C PRO A 193 14.70 3.68 -17.26
N LEU A 194 14.24 2.46 -16.94
CA LEU A 194 14.80 1.21 -17.45
C LEU A 194 14.13 0.76 -18.75
N ILE A 195 12.95 1.29 -19.05
CA ILE A 195 12.15 0.91 -20.21
C ILE A 195 12.70 1.61 -21.46
N ARG A 196 13.13 0.79 -22.43
CA ARG A 196 13.44 1.26 -23.78
C ARG A 196 12.24 1.05 -24.70
N ILE A 197 11.59 2.12 -25.14
CA ILE A 197 10.32 2.09 -25.90
C ILE A 197 10.38 1.11 -27.08
N LYS A 198 11.40 1.22 -27.95
CA LYS A 198 11.54 0.35 -29.13
C LYS A 198 11.62 -1.15 -28.79
N LYS A 199 12.23 -1.50 -27.65
CA LYS A 199 12.41 -2.89 -27.22
C LYS A 199 11.18 -3.43 -26.47
N HIS A 200 10.46 -2.58 -25.75
CA HIS A 200 9.38 -3.00 -24.84
C HIS A 200 7.99 -2.59 -25.33
N PHE A 201 7.86 -2.10 -26.57
CA PHE A 201 6.60 -1.58 -27.13
C PHE A 201 5.45 -2.58 -27.02
N LEU A 202 5.65 -3.83 -27.43
CA LEU A 202 4.62 -4.88 -27.36
C LEU A 202 4.17 -5.16 -25.92
N LEU A 203 5.09 -5.14 -24.96
CA LEU A 203 4.78 -5.36 -23.56
C LEU A 203 3.98 -4.18 -22.98
N ILE A 204 4.36 -2.95 -23.31
CA ILE A 204 3.60 -1.74 -22.94
C ILE A 204 2.20 -1.81 -23.53
N LEU A 205 2.08 -2.11 -24.83
CA LEU A 205 0.79 -2.21 -25.52
C LEU A 205 -0.10 -3.29 -24.87
N PHE A 206 0.46 -4.45 -24.56
CA PHE A 206 -0.26 -5.53 -23.86
C PHE A 206 -0.81 -5.07 -22.50
N PHE A 207 0.02 -4.44 -21.65
CA PHE A 207 -0.44 -3.95 -20.36
C PHE A 207 -1.49 -2.84 -20.50
N THR A 208 -1.32 -1.92 -21.46
CA THR A 208 -2.31 -0.86 -21.72
C THR A 208 -3.64 -1.44 -22.17
N LEU A 209 -3.64 -2.41 -23.09
CA LEU A 209 -4.86 -3.09 -23.54
C LEU A 209 -5.54 -3.86 -22.39
N LEU A 210 -4.75 -4.54 -21.56
CA LEU A 210 -5.25 -5.29 -20.40
C LEU A 210 -5.92 -4.36 -19.38
N PHE A 211 -5.28 -3.23 -19.05
CA PHE A 211 -5.86 -2.21 -18.17
C PHE A 211 -7.12 -1.58 -18.76
N TYR A 212 -7.09 -1.25 -20.06
CA TYR A 212 -8.23 -0.64 -20.76
C TYR A 212 -9.43 -1.59 -20.80
N TYR A 213 -9.20 -2.86 -21.15
CA TYR A 213 -10.23 -3.89 -21.15
C TYR A 213 -10.85 -4.08 -19.76
N ASN A 214 -10.02 -4.13 -18.71
CA ASN A 214 -10.52 -4.26 -17.34
C ASN A 214 -11.38 -3.07 -16.92
N THR A 215 -10.91 -1.85 -17.21
CA THR A 215 -11.64 -0.62 -16.92
C THR A 215 -13.01 -0.61 -17.60
N ASN A 216 -13.08 -1.04 -18.86
CA ASN A 216 -14.35 -1.12 -19.59
C ASN A 216 -15.29 -2.19 -19.04
N LEU A 217 -14.78 -3.37 -18.64
CA LEU A 217 -15.61 -4.39 -18.00
C LEU A 217 -16.26 -3.88 -16.71
N ILE A 218 -15.50 -3.16 -15.88
CA ILE A 218 -16.02 -2.56 -14.64
C ILE A 218 -17.12 -1.54 -14.96
N ASN A 219 -16.89 -0.66 -15.93
CA ASN A 219 -17.84 0.38 -16.31
C ASN A 219 -19.14 -0.19 -16.90
N ILE A 220 -19.05 -1.19 -17.78
CA ILE A 220 -20.23 -1.83 -18.39
C ILE A 220 -21.09 -2.50 -17.31
N HIS A 221 -20.47 -3.19 -16.34
CA HIS A 221 -21.18 -3.81 -15.23
C HIS A 221 -21.87 -2.77 -14.33
N GLN A 222 -21.26 -1.59 -14.10
CA GLN A 222 -21.89 -0.53 -13.32
C GLN A 222 -23.10 0.07 -14.04
N LEU A 223 -23.00 0.27 -15.35
CA LEU A 223 -24.10 0.77 -16.18
C LEU A 223 -25.28 -0.20 -16.23
N SER A 224 -25.05 -1.51 -16.30
CA SER A 224 -26.13 -2.50 -16.28
C SER A 224 -26.85 -2.56 -14.92
N VAL A 225 -26.12 -2.45 -13.81
CA VAL A 225 -26.70 -2.41 -12.46
C VAL A 225 -27.51 -1.13 -12.22
N GLN A 226 -27.07 0.02 -12.73
CA GLN A 226 -27.84 1.26 -12.66
C GLN A 226 -29.12 1.17 -13.49
N LYS A 227 -29.06 0.59 -14.69
CA LYS A 227 -30.23 0.44 -15.58
C LYS A 227 -31.30 -0.49 -15.02
N ASN A 228 -30.93 -1.46 -14.17
CA ASN A 228 -31.88 -2.35 -13.49
C ASN A 228 -32.47 -1.74 -12.20
N LYS A 229 -31.99 -0.57 -11.75
CA LYS A 229 -32.49 0.13 -10.56
C LYS A 229 -33.38 1.33 -10.89
N SER A 230 -33.42 1.74 -12.16
CA SER A 230 -34.34 2.75 -12.72
C SER A 230 -35.57 2.08 -13.31
#